data_AF-A0A4P7DX01-F1
#
_entry.id   AF-A0A4P7DX01-F1
#
_cell.length_a   1.000
_cell.length_b   1.000
_cell.length_c   1.000
_cell.angle_alpha   90.00
_cell.angle_beta   90.00
_cell.angle_gamma   90.00
#
_symmetry.space_group_name_H-M   'P 1'
#
loop_
_entity.id
_entity.type
_entity.pdbx_description
1 polymer ?
#
loop_
_entity_poly.entity_id
_entity_poly.type
_entity_poly.pdbx_seq_one_letter_code
_entity_poly.pdbx_strand_id
1 'polypeptide(L)'
;MKLALRVCFFFAFVFSFTAQVNAEPFLPNSSKISLSDSTISENSELFYRVGENHLLEVVYKAIFGEDIANTILWLNVFSENSLMNFSDSDFLLLESNKSGGFEIYDDYSNYISVAPDLDNNYSLETNSNNWVKSRSNRFNKWYFSTGKGREYTMTMKFSFAGKRTVKDEKGYEITVNGKLNGSYELSDNEGRKMEIKFDRSGVFRMIEGGKEIKTLVVQSQQSFRLNDAGGESVSIRARGRFNDLILTFPDGQEVFVKNRYRKPLPVVKEEEKK
;
A
#
# COMPACT_ATOMS: atom_id res chain seq x y z
N MET A 1 4.61 26.69 18.38
CA MET A 1 3.26 26.12 18.62
C MET A 1 2.44 26.03 17.32
N LYS A 2 2.98 25.30 16.31
CA LYS A 2 2.34 24.90 15.03
C LYS A 2 3.03 23.62 14.53
N LEU A 3 3.10 22.59 15.38
CA LEU A 3 3.96 21.41 15.16
C LEU A 3 3.29 20.11 15.68
N ALA A 4 1.97 19.99 15.53
CA ALA A 4 1.20 18.91 16.15
C ALA A 4 0.09 18.35 15.25
N LEU A 5 0.17 18.46 13.92
CA LEU A 5 -1.01 18.11 13.09
C LEU A 5 -0.75 17.75 11.61
N ARG A 6 0.41 17.21 11.19
CA ARG A 6 0.71 17.18 9.74
C ARG A 6 1.46 15.99 9.18
N VAL A 7 1.46 14.84 9.84
CA VAL A 7 2.43 13.83 9.45
C VAL A 7 1.87 12.42 9.47
N CYS A 8 1.07 12.13 8.43
CA CYS A 8 0.37 10.84 8.22
C CYS A 8 0.72 10.14 6.89
N PHE A 9 1.83 10.51 6.22
CA PHE A 9 1.79 10.61 4.75
C PHE A 9 2.45 9.50 3.92
N PHE A 10 2.95 8.37 4.46
CA PHE A 10 3.95 7.59 3.71
C PHE A 10 3.51 6.32 2.91
N PHE A 11 2.38 5.60 3.13
CA PHE A 11 1.73 4.73 2.06
C PHE A 11 0.22 4.43 2.29
N ALA A 12 -0.54 5.27 3.02
CA ALA A 12 -2.00 5.04 3.22
C ALA A 12 -2.82 6.31 3.49
N PHE A 13 -2.44 7.47 2.94
CA PHE A 13 -3.29 8.67 2.92
C PHE A 13 -3.16 9.31 1.55
N VAL A 14 -4.01 8.94 0.61
CA VAL A 14 -5.15 9.80 0.30
C VAL A 14 -6.48 9.31 0.94
N PHE A 15 -7.02 10.07 1.88
CA PHE A 15 -8.38 9.97 2.47
C PHE A 15 -8.87 8.65 3.10
N SER A 16 -8.82 8.61 4.44
CA SER A 16 -10.08 8.55 5.18
C SER A 16 -10.77 9.93 5.08
N PHE A 17 -11.88 10.04 4.33
CA PHE A 17 -13.15 10.73 4.67
C PHE A 17 -14.04 11.15 3.46
N THR A 18 -15.34 10.82 3.61
CA THR A 18 -16.58 11.40 3.05
C THR A 18 -16.81 11.50 1.53
N ALA A 19 -17.57 10.53 1.00
CA ALA A 19 -18.60 10.82 0.02
C ALA A 19 -19.88 11.29 0.74
N GLN A 20 -20.05 12.60 0.93
CA GLN A 20 -21.37 13.16 1.24
C GLN A 20 -22.06 13.49 -0.09
N VAL A 21 -22.98 12.64 -0.51
CA VAL A 21 -23.98 13.00 -1.51
C VAL A 21 -25.04 13.81 -0.78
N ASN A 22 -25.04 15.13 -0.95
CA ASN A 22 -26.26 15.96 -1.02
C ASN A 22 -25.92 17.38 -1.52
N ALA A 23 -26.85 17.94 -2.26
CA ALA A 23 -26.73 19.12 -3.13
C ALA A 23 -26.57 20.48 -2.41
N GLU A 24 -25.77 21.37 -3.02
CA GLU A 24 -25.76 22.87 -3.08
C GLU A 24 -25.99 23.78 -1.83
N PRO A 25 -25.60 25.08 -1.84
CA PRO A 25 -24.29 25.65 -2.17
C PRO A 25 -23.79 26.77 -1.19
N PHE A 26 -22.50 27.14 -1.30
CA PHE A 26 -21.85 28.43 -0.98
C PHE A 26 -21.61 28.93 0.48
N LEU A 27 -20.30 29.20 0.72
CA LEU A 27 -19.60 30.25 1.51
C LEU A 27 -18.76 29.82 2.75
N PRO A 28 -17.66 30.58 3.05
CA PRO A 28 -16.38 29.99 3.46
C PRO A 28 -15.97 30.27 4.93
N ASN A 29 -14.87 29.61 5.29
CA ASN A 29 -13.89 29.89 6.34
C ASN A 29 -14.11 29.33 7.75
N SER A 30 -13.00 28.73 8.20
CA SER A 30 -12.61 28.40 9.57
C SER A 30 -13.35 27.28 10.28
N SER A 31 -12.82 26.07 10.12
CA SER A 31 -12.73 25.15 11.26
C SER A 31 -11.44 24.34 11.14
N LYS A 32 -10.55 24.56 12.12
CA LYS A 32 -9.59 23.55 12.56
C LYS A 32 -10.42 22.32 12.92
N ILE A 33 -10.22 21.20 12.24
CA ILE A 33 -10.86 19.93 12.58
C ILE A 33 -9.83 19.00 13.19
N SER A 34 -10.28 18.44 14.32
CA SER A 34 -9.61 17.63 15.30
C SER A 34 -9.27 16.24 14.75
N LEU A 35 -8.13 15.68 15.15
CA LEU A 35 -7.87 14.25 15.08
C LEU A 35 -8.90 13.51 15.96
N SER A 36 -9.86 12.81 15.34
CA SER A 36 -10.68 11.68 15.84
C SER A 36 -12.14 11.73 15.35
N ASP A 37 -12.39 11.66 14.04
CA ASP A 37 -13.75 11.34 13.59
C ASP A 37 -13.98 9.82 13.65
N SER A 38 -14.61 9.43 14.76
CA SER A 38 -15.07 8.10 15.18
C SER A 38 -16.15 7.44 14.30
N THR A 39 -16.25 7.78 13.01
CA THR A 39 -17.39 7.38 12.15
C THR A 39 -17.07 6.33 11.08
N ILE A 40 -15.81 5.95 10.90
CA ILE A 40 -15.40 4.94 9.91
C ILE A 40 -15.17 3.61 10.63
N SER A 41 -15.84 2.55 10.19
CA SER A 41 -15.65 1.21 10.77
C SER A 41 -14.28 0.65 10.39
N GLU A 42 -13.70 -0.20 11.25
CA GLU A 42 -12.43 -0.87 10.97
C GLU A 42 -12.46 -1.67 9.65
N ASN A 43 -13.62 -2.25 9.33
CA ASN A 43 -13.87 -2.96 8.08
C ASN A 43 -13.78 -2.04 6.86
N SER A 44 -14.31 -0.82 7.00
CA SER A 44 -14.21 0.22 5.98
C SER A 44 -12.76 0.63 5.76
N GLU A 45 -12.00 0.87 6.83
CA GLU A 45 -10.59 1.23 6.69
C GLU A 45 -9.79 0.10 6.01
N LEU A 46 -10.04 -1.16 6.38
CA LEU A 46 -9.40 -2.30 5.72
C LEU A 46 -9.77 -2.37 4.24
N PHE A 47 -11.04 -2.13 3.87
CA PHE A 47 -11.49 -2.11 2.48
C PHE A 47 -10.72 -1.09 1.64
N TYR A 48 -10.62 0.15 2.13
CA TYR A 48 -9.88 1.20 1.43
C TYR A 48 -8.38 0.90 1.38
N ARG A 49 -7.76 0.42 2.48
CA ARG A 49 -6.35 0.00 2.46
C ARG A 49 -6.07 -1.05 1.39
N VAL A 50 -6.95 -2.05 1.21
CA VAL A 50 -6.79 -3.05 0.14
C VAL A 50 -6.82 -2.39 -1.23
N GLY A 51 -7.77 -1.50 -1.50
CA GLY A 51 -7.89 -0.77 -2.77
C GLY A 51 -6.68 0.12 -3.07
N GLU A 52 -6.23 0.89 -2.10
CA GLU A 52 -5.08 1.79 -2.23
C GLU A 52 -3.78 1.03 -2.52
N ASN A 53 -3.57 -0.07 -1.81
CA ASN A 53 -2.37 -0.88 -1.98
C ASN A 53 -2.36 -1.58 -3.36
N HIS A 54 -3.52 -1.98 -3.89
CA HIS A 54 -3.62 -2.49 -5.27
C HIS A 54 -3.41 -1.40 -6.32
N LEU A 55 -3.87 -0.16 -6.06
CA LEU A 55 -3.58 0.97 -6.95
C LEU A 55 -2.06 1.19 -7.08
N LEU A 56 -1.32 0.97 -6.00
CA LEU A 56 0.13 1.14 -5.92
C LEU A 56 0.94 -0.11 -6.30
N GLU A 57 0.31 -1.20 -6.76
CA GLU A 57 1.01 -2.46 -7.06
C GLU A 57 2.20 -2.26 -8.02
N VAL A 58 2.03 -1.41 -9.04
CA VAL A 58 3.11 -1.10 -10.01
C VAL A 58 4.28 -0.37 -9.35
N VAL A 59 4.04 0.43 -8.31
CA VAL A 59 5.07 1.10 -7.52
C VAL A 59 5.82 0.08 -6.67
N TYR A 60 5.10 -0.84 -6.01
CA TYR A 60 5.73 -1.94 -5.26
C TYR A 60 6.64 -2.78 -6.16
N LYS A 61 6.19 -3.14 -7.36
CA LYS A 61 6.98 -3.88 -8.35
C LYS A 61 8.21 -3.10 -8.81
N ALA A 62 8.05 -1.80 -9.04
CA ALA A 62 9.16 -0.93 -9.43
C ALA A 62 10.23 -0.79 -8.34
N ILE A 63 9.86 -0.82 -7.05
CA ILE A 63 10.81 -0.67 -5.94
C ILE A 63 11.40 -2.01 -5.50
N PHE A 64 10.53 -3.00 -5.25
CA PHE A 64 10.89 -4.26 -4.59
C PHE A 64 11.08 -5.44 -5.55
N GLY A 65 10.62 -5.33 -6.80
CA GLY A 65 10.65 -6.40 -7.78
C GLY A 65 9.39 -7.28 -7.77
N GLU A 66 9.12 -7.95 -8.89
CA GLU A 66 7.89 -8.75 -9.11
C GLU A 66 7.69 -9.85 -8.05
N ASP A 67 8.77 -10.51 -7.63
CA ASP A 67 8.72 -11.71 -6.79
C ASP A 67 8.17 -11.44 -5.39
N ILE A 68 8.52 -10.29 -4.80
CA ILE A 68 8.13 -9.96 -3.42
C ILE A 68 7.10 -8.84 -3.33
N ALA A 69 6.90 -8.03 -4.38
CA ALA A 69 6.00 -6.87 -4.33
C ALA A 69 4.61 -7.18 -3.81
N ASN A 70 4.00 -8.28 -4.27
CA ASN A 70 2.67 -8.69 -3.79
C ASN A 70 2.69 -9.09 -2.30
N THR A 71 3.76 -9.73 -1.83
CA THR A 71 3.93 -10.03 -0.40
C THR A 71 4.01 -8.75 0.43
N ILE A 72 4.80 -7.77 -0.02
CA ILE A 72 4.93 -6.47 0.65
C ILE A 72 3.61 -5.71 0.69
N LEU A 73 2.87 -5.71 -0.42
CA LEU A 73 1.53 -5.14 -0.53
C LEU A 73 0.63 -5.67 0.59
N TRP A 74 0.53 -7.00 0.75
CA TRP A 74 -0.34 -7.59 1.78
C TRP A 74 0.17 -7.37 3.20
N LEU A 75 1.48 -7.45 3.43
CA LEU A 75 2.04 -7.11 4.74
C LEU A 75 1.67 -5.67 5.12
N ASN A 76 1.76 -4.73 4.19
CA ASN A 76 1.41 -3.33 4.43
C ASN A 76 -0.11 -3.11 4.66
N VAL A 77 -0.97 -3.84 3.93
CA VAL A 77 -2.43 -3.80 4.16
C VAL A 77 -2.79 -4.16 5.61
N PHE A 78 -2.18 -5.22 6.14
CA PHE A 78 -2.50 -5.75 7.47
C PHE A 78 -1.69 -5.12 8.60
N SER A 79 -0.67 -4.34 8.28
CA SER A 79 0.17 -3.70 9.28
C SER A 79 -0.37 -2.37 9.76
N GLU A 80 -1.58 -1.96 9.33
CA GLU A 80 -2.31 -0.82 9.91
C GLU A 80 -1.44 0.44 10.08
N ASN A 81 -0.84 0.90 8.98
CA ASN A 81 -0.04 2.12 8.90
C ASN A 81 1.35 2.05 9.56
N SER A 82 2.09 0.95 9.39
CA SER A 82 3.50 0.83 9.84
C SER A 82 4.41 2.00 9.46
N LEU A 83 4.09 2.69 8.37
CA LEU A 83 4.88 3.79 7.84
C LEU A 83 4.63 5.13 8.55
N MET A 84 3.64 5.20 9.43
CA MET A 84 3.50 6.31 10.39
C MET A 84 4.72 6.48 11.28
N ASN A 85 5.53 5.42 11.41
CA ASN A 85 6.80 5.47 12.11
C ASN A 85 7.81 6.44 11.48
N PHE A 86 7.65 6.81 10.21
CA PHE A 86 8.53 7.74 9.50
C PHE A 86 7.90 9.10 9.25
N SER A 87 6.88 9.44 10.05
CA SER A 87 6.15 10.67 9.86
C SER A 87 7.12 11.86 9.80
N ASP A 88 7.87 12.11 10.86
CA ASP A 88 8.71 13.32 10.98
C ASP A 88 10.04 13.27 10.20
N SER A 89 10.16 12.39 9.19
CA SER A 89 11.42 12.02 8.58
C SER A 89 11.54 12.49 7.13
N ASP A 90 12.48 13.40 6.87
CA ASP A 90 12.82 13.88 5.53
C ASP A 90 13.84 12.98 4.80
N PHE A 91 14.45 12.04 5.54
CA PHE A 91 15.44 11.11 5.03
C PHE A 91 15.13 9.68 5.49
N LEU A 92 15.25 8.73 4.56
CA LEU A 92 15.14 7.30 4.80
C LEU A 92 16.27 6.55 4.12
N LEU A 93 16.67 5.44 4.71
CA LEU A 93 17.56 4.46 4.09
C LEU A 93 16.82 3.15 3.92
N LEU A 94 16.68 2.72 2.66
CA LEU A 94 16.16 1.42 2.27
C LEU A 94 17.34 0.49 1.93
N GLU A 95 17.50 -0.61 2.64
CA GLU A 95 18.59 -1.56 2.39
C GLU A 95 18.20 -3.03 2.52
N SER A 96 18.98 -3.92 1.90
CA SER A 96 18.76 -5.36 2.04
C SER A 96 19.23 -5.83 3.42
N ASN A 97 18.40 -6.60 4.13
CA ASN A 97 18.81 -7.26 5.36
C ASN A 97 19.47 -8.62 5.07
N LYS A 98 20.15 -9.20 6.07
CA LYS A 98 20.88 -10.47 5.93
C LYS A 98 19.99 -11.68 5.68
N SER A 99 18.70 -11.57 6.00
CA SER A 99 17.71 -12.64 5.84
C SER A 99 17.14 -12.70 4.41
N GLY A 100 17.54 -11.80 3.51
CA GLY A 100 17.05 -11.77 2.12
C GLY A 100 15.82 -10.89 1.91
N GLY A 101 15.40 -10.14 2.92
CA GLY A 101 14.39 -9.09 2.81
C GLY A 101 14.99 -7.69 2.77
N PHE A 102 14.32 -6.71 3.39
CA PHE A 102 14.79 -5.34 3.46
C PHE A 102 14.48 -4.66 4.80
N GLU A 103 15.17 -3.56 5.05
CA GLU A 103 14.91 -2.63 6.14
C GLU A 103 14.77 -1.22 5.60
N ILE A 104 13.85 -0.46 6.19
CA ILE A 104 13.74 0.99 6.04
C ILE A 104 14.01 1.59 7.41
N TYR A 105 14.85 2.61 7.50
CA TYR A 105 15.04 3.37 8.73
C TYR A 105 15.26 4.86 8.45
N ASP A 106 14.99 5.68 9.46
CA ASP A 106 15.31 7.10 9.48
C ASP A 106 16.46 7.41 10.45
N ASP A 107 16.78 8.69 10.57
CA ASP A 107 17.81 9.19 11.49
C ASP A 107 17.36 9.18 12.97
N TYR A 108 16.07 8.90 13.23
CA TYR A 108 15.49 8.78 14.57
C TYR A 108 15.43 7.33 15.07
N SER A 109 16.07 6.40 14.35
CA SER A 109 16.03 4.96 14.65
C SER A 109 14.63 4.36 14.60
N ASN A 110 13.70 4.98 13.88
CA ASN A 110 12.50 4.30 13.46
C ASN A 110 12.86 3.28 12.39
N TYR A 111 12.20 2.12 12.41
CA TYR A 111 12.44 1.12 11.39
C TYR A 111 11.18 0.36 10.98
N ILE A 112 11.23 -0.14 9.76
CA ILE A 112 10.42 -1.24 9.26
C ILE A 112 11.38 -2.30 8.74
N SER A 113 11.28 -3.52 9.26
CA SER A 113 12.02 -4.67 8.78
C SER A 113 11.05 -5.65 8.13
N VAL A 114 11.33 -6.05 6.91
CA VAL A 114 10.63 -7.14 6.23
C VAL A 114 11.62 -8.26 5.97
N ALA A 115 11.34 -9.45 6.48
CA ALA A 115 12.25 -10.60 6.37
C ALA A 115 11.48 -11.91 6.20
N PRO A 116 12.00 -12.85 5.40
CA PRO A 116 11.49 -14.22 5.38
C PRO A 116 11.99 -15.03 6.58
N ASP A 117 11.20 -16.01 7.01
CA ASP A 117 11.61 -17.11 7.88
C ASP A 117 12.26 -18.25 7.06
N LEU A 118 12.63 -19.35 7.75
CA LEU A 118 13.22 -20.53 7.12
C LEU A 118 12.29 -21.23 6.12
N ASP A 119 10.98 -21.02 6.24
CA ASP A 119 9.95 -21.56 5.35
C ASP A 119 9.57 -20.56 4.23
N ASN A 120 10.31 -19.46 4.11
CA ASN A 120 10.07 -18.36 3.17
C ASN A 120 8.72 -17.66 3.37
N ASN A 121 8.17 -17.69 4.59
CA ASN A 121 7.08 -16.81 4.98
C ASN A 121 7.64 -15.48 5.46
N TYR A 122 7.10 -14.37 4.95
CA TYR A 122 7.60 -13.05 5.31
C TYR A 122 6.88 -12.48 6.53
N SER A 123 7.59 -11.73 7.33
CA SER A 123 7.04 -10.86 8.36
C SER A 123 7.43 -9.42 8.11
N LEU A 124 6.58 -8.50 8.53
CA LEU A 124 6.88 -7.08 8.69
C LEU A 124 6.90 -6.79 10.19
N GLU A 125 7.93 -6.08 10.65
CA GLU A 125 8.05 -5.62 12.03
C GLU A 125 8.53 -4.17 12.05
N THR A 126 8.17 -3.45 13.11
CA THR A 126 8.57 -2.08 13.32
C THR A 126 9.06 -1.85 14.74
N ASN A 127 9.83 -0.78 14.97
CA ASN A 127 10.28 -0.39 16.31
C ASN A 127 9.15 0.01 17.27
N SER A 128 7.93 0.25 16.76
CA SER A 128 6.74 0.57 17.57
C SER A 128 5.93 -0.67 17.98
N ASN A 129 6.54 -1.87 17.90
CA ASN A 129 5.92 -3.17 18.17
C ASN A 129 4.71 -3.50 17.27
N ASN A 130 4.56 -2.79 16.17
CA ASN A 130 3.60 -3.16 15.13
C ASN A 130 4.23 -4.22 14.22
N TRP A 131 3.57 -5.37 14.08
CA TRP A 131 4.06 -6.47 13.26
C TRP A 131 2.95 -7.23 12.56
N VAL A 132 3.30 -7.84 11.42
CA VAL A 132 2.48 -8.78 10.65
C VAL A 132 3.34 -9.98 10.31
N LYS A 133 2.84 -11.18 10.57
CA LYS A 133 3.48 -12.44 10.16
C LYS A 133 2.61 -13.12 9.14
N SER A 134 3.19 -13.49 8.00
CA SER A 134 2.51 -14.35 7.03
C SER A 134 2.85 -15.83 7.29
N ARG A 135 1.97 -16.72 6.86
CA ARG A 135 2.21 -18.16 6.77
C ARG A 135 1.48 -18.71 5.56
N SER A 136 2.17 -19.44 4.69
CA SER A 136 1.54 -20.11 3.54
C SER A 136 1.28 -21.59 3.84
N ASN A 137 0.17 -22.12 3.32
CA ASN A 137 -0.01 -23.59 3.24
C ASN A 137 0.54 -24.19 1.94
N ARG A 138 1.33 -23.42 1.17
CA ARG A 138 1.98 -23.79 -0.11
C ARG A 138 1.05 -24.08 -1.30
N PHE A 139 -0.27 -24.07 -1.12
CA PHE A 139 -1.22 -24.28 -2.21
C PHE A 139 -1.84 -22.96 -2.67
N ASN A 140 -2.78 -22.47 -1.88
CA ASN A 140 -3.61 -21.34 -2.29
C ASN A 140 -4.14 -20.52 -1.11
N LYS A 141 -3.66 -20.80 0.11
CA LYS A 141 -4.04 -20.02 1.29
C LYS A 141 -2.81 -19.43 1.96
N TRP A 142 -2.99 -18.19 2.36
CA TRP A 142 -2.07 -17.42 3.17
C TRP A 142 -2.80 -17.00 4.43
N TYR A 143 -2.12 -17.10 5.54
CA TYR A 143 -2.58 -16.68 6.85
C TYR A 143 -1.73 -15.49 7.27
N PHE A 144 -2.36 -14.50 7.88
CA PHE A 144 -1.68 -13.33 8.42
C PHE A 144 -2.12 -13.14 9.87
N SER A 145 -1.16 -12.95 10.76
CA SER A 145 -1.41 -12.60 12.16
C SER A 145 -0.77 -11.25 12.45
N THR A 146 -1.39 -10.45 13.30
CA THR A 146 -0.92 -9.10 13.64
C THR A 146 -0.57 -8.96 15.12
N GLY A 147 0.25 -7.95 15.45
CA GLY A 147 0.58 -7.60 16.84
C GLY A 147 -0.60 -7.18 17.72
N LYS A 148 -1.76 -6.93 17.11
CA LYS A 148 -3.01 -6.63 17.81
C LYS A 148 -3.90 -7.86 18.02
N GLY A 149 -3.43 -9.05 17.66
CA GLY A 149 -4.17 -10.31 17.81
C GLY A 149 -5.23 -10.56 16.73
N ARG A 150 -5.21 -9.81 15.62
CA ARG A 150 -6.09 -10.04 14.46
C ARG A 150 -5.52 -11.11 13.54
N GLU A 151 -6.41 -11.90 12.93
CA GLU A 151 -6.05 -12.97 12.02
C GLU A 151 -6.81 -12.87 10.69
N TYR A 152 -6.07 -12.88 9.59
CA TYR A 152 -6.64 -12.83 8.25
C TYR A 152 -6.29 -14.10 7.48
N THR A 153 -7.27 -14.67 6.80
CA THR A 153 -7.08 -15.74 5.83
C THR A 153 -7.29 -15.19 4.42
N MET A 154 -6.24 -15.19 3.61
CA MET A 154 -6.31 -14.91 2.19
C MET A 154 -6.35 -16.21 1.40
N THR A 155 -7.41 -16.44 0.63
CA THR A 155 -7.54 -17.55 -0.31
C THR A 155 -7.41 -17.06 -1.73
N MET A 156 -6.49 -17.65 -2.49
CA MET A 156 -6.34 -17.45 -3.92
C MET A 156 -7.15 -18.52 -4.66
N LYS A 157 -7.95 -18.11 -5.64
CA LYS A 157 -8.62 -19.03 -6.56
C LYS A 157 -7.86 -19.01 -7.88
N PHE A 158 -7.44 -20.19 -8.34
CA PHE A 158 -6.90 -20.40 -9.68
C PHE A 158 -7.97 -20.04 -10.70
N SER A 159 -7.93 -18.79 -11.14
CA SER A 159 -8.81 -18.20 -12.13
C SER A 159 -7.91 -17.39 -13.04
N PHE A 160 -8.30 -17.29 -14.31
CA PHE A 160 -7.45 -16.75 -15.38
C PHE A 160 -6.97 -15.31 -15.13
N ALA A 161 -7.64 -14.57 -14.24
CA ALA A 161 -7.28 -13.21 -13.86
C ALA A 161 -7.00 -13.03 -12.34
N GLY A 162 -6.90 -14.12 -11.57
CA GLY A 162 -6.45 -14.10 -10.18
C GLY A 162 -7.44 -13.48 -9.18
N LYS A 163 -8.50 -14.22 -8.83
CA LYS A 163 -9.40 -13.89 -7.73
C LYS A 163 -8.78 -14.22 -6.38
N ARG A 164 -8.83 -13.26 -5.45
CA ARG A 164 -8.42 -13.38 -4.05
C ARG A 164 -9.58 -13.05 -3.13
N THR A 165 -9.67 -13.76 -2.02
CA THR A 165 -10.66 -13.49 -0.96
C THR A 165 -9.92 -13.40 0.36
N VAL A 166 -10.06 -12.29 1.06
CA VAL A 166 -9.49 -12.04 2.39
C VAL A 166 -10.63 -12.07 3.39
N LYS A 167 -10.47 -12.87 4.45
CA LYS A 167 -11.47 -13.01 5.51
C LYS A 167 -10.82 -12.80 6.87
N ASP A 168 -11.44 -12.05 7.76
CA ASP A 168 -11.00 -11.88 9.14
C ASP A 168 -11.60 -12.97 10.07
N GLU A 169 -11.17 -12.98 11.34
CA GLU A 169 -11.70 -13.93 12.33
C GLU A 169 -13.17 -13.70 12.71
N LYS A 170 -13.71 -12.49 12.46
CA LYS A 170 -15.09 -12.10 12.79
C LYS A 170 -16.07 -12.37 11.65
N GLY A 171 -15.59 -12.80 10.49
CA GLY A 171 -16.39 -13.15 9.33
C GLY A 171 -16.57 -12.03 8.31
N TYR A 172 -15.92 -10.88 8.48
CA TYR A 172 -15.82 -9.85 7.44
C TYR A 172 -14.96 -10.38 6.28
N GLU A 173 -15.39 -10.13 5.05
CA GLU A 173 -14.77 -10.68 3.87
C GLU A 173 -14.66 -9.65 2.75
N ILE A 174 -13.45 -9.50 2.19
CA ILE A 174 -13.16 -8.70 1.00
C ILE A 174 -12.79 -9.66 -0.13
N THR A 175 -13.42 -9.49 -1.28
CA THR A 175 -13.05 -10.13 -2.54
C THR A 175 -12.34 -9.13 -3.44
N VAL A 176 -11.17 -9.52 -3.94
CA VAL A 176 -10.43 -8.82 -5.01
C VAL A 176 -10.44 -9.70 -6.25
N ASN A 177 -11.01 -9.20 -7.34
CA ASN A 177 -11.12 -9.89 -8.61
C ASN A 177 -10.27 -9.15 -9.66
N GLY A 178 -9.10 -9.70 -9.99
CA GLY A 178 -8.32 -9.19 -11.12
C GLY A 178 -9.01 -9.47 -12.45
N LYS A 179 -8.74 -8.62 -13.44
CA LYS A 179 -9.16 -8.76 -14.84
C LYS A 179 -7.94 -8.90 -15.74
N LEU A 180 -8.12 -9.45 -16.94
CA LEU A 180 -7.03 -9.70 -17.89
C LEU A 180 -6.33 -8.45 -18.40
N ASN A 181 -7.03 -7.32 -18.38
CA ASN A 181 -6.46 -6.04 -18.72
C ASN A 181 -5.70 -5.39 -17.54
N GLY A 182 -5.45 -6.11 -16.45
CA GLY A 182 -4.77 -5.60 -15.25
C GLY A 182 -5.64 -4.72 -14.35
N SER A 183 -6.94 -4.57 -14.64
CA SER A 183 -7.88 -3.89 -13.75
C SER A 183 -8.32 -4.78 -12.59
N TYR A 184 -8.82 -4.19 -11.50
CA TYR A 184 -9.33 -4.91 -10.34
C TYR A 184 -10.76 -4.49 -10.01
N GLU A 185 -11.57 -5.43 -9.54
CA GLU A 185 -12.83 -5.18 -8.85
C GLU A 185 -12.71 -5.63 -7.40
N LEU A 186 -13.05 -4.76 -6.47
CA LEU A 186 -13.07 -5.03 -5.04
C LEU A 186 -14.51 -4.96 -4.55
N SER A 187 -14.87 -5.88 -3.68
CA SER A 187 -16.17 -5.87 -3.01
C SER A 187 -16.08 -6.55 -1.67
N ASP A 188 -16.91 -6.17 -0.70
CA ASP A 188 -17.01 -6.86 0.57
C ASP A 188 -18.43 -7.35 0.88
N ASN A 189 -18.57 -8.06 2.00
CA ASN A 189 -19.84 -8.56 2.50
C ASN A 189 -20.66 -7.52 3.31
N GLU A 190 -20.22 -6.25 3.35
CA GLU A 190 -21.00 -5.11 3.86
C GLU A 190 -21.60 -4.27 2.72
N GLY A 191 -21.34 -4.63 1.46
CA GLY A 191 -21.93 -4.01 0.28
C GLY A 191 -21.07 -2.93 -0.38
N ARG A 192 -19.85 -2.66 0.12
CA ARG A 192 -18.93 -1.70 -0.51
C ARG A 192 -18.36 -2.30 -1.80
N LYS A 193 -18.12 -1.42 -2.78
CA LYS A 193 -17.59 -1.79 -4.10
C LYS A 193 -16.66 -0.72 -4.64
N MET A 194 -15.56 -1.18 -5.23
CA MET A 194 -14.55 -0.32 -5.82
C MET A 194 -13.98 -0.96 -7.08
N GLU A 195 -13.62 -0.15 -8.06
CA GLU A 195 -12.95 -0.61 -9.27
C GLU A 195 -11.62 0.13 -9.43
N ILE A 196 -10.56 -0.60 -9.78
CA ILE A 196 -9.27 -0.02 -10.20
C ILE A 196 -9.16 -0.27 -11.69
N LYS A 197 -9.36 0.77 -12.51
CA LYS A 197 -9.25 0.68 -13.96
C LYS A 197 -7.84 1.02 -14.41
N PHE A 198 -7.27 0.15 -15.23
CA PHE A 198 -6.04 0.42 -15.96
C PHE A 198 -6.35 0.88 -17.38
N ASP A 199 -5.76 2.00 -17.79
CA ASP A 199 -5.72 2.40 -19.20
C ASP A 199 -4.35 2.13 -19.84
N ARG A 200 -4.35 2.00 -21.17
CA ARG A 200 -3.12 1.72 -21.93
C ARG A 200 -2.08 2.84 -21.87
N SER A 201 -2.43 4.02 -21.35
CA SER A 201 -1.53 5.16 -21.17
C SER A 201 -0.79 5.15 -19.83
N GLY A 202 -0.93 4.10 -19.02
CA GLY A 202 -0.25 4.02 -17.72
C GLY A 202 -0.98 4.78 -16.61
N VAL A 203 -2.27 5.08 -16.78
CA VAL A 203 -3.09 5.70 -15.74
C VAL A 203 -3.98 4.64 -15.10
N PHE A 204 -3.93 4.58 -13.78
CA PHE A 204 -4.71 3.70 -12.94
C PHE A 204 -5.69 4.57 -12.15
N ARG A 205 -6.98 4.28 -12.24
CA ARG A 205 -8.05 5.04 -11.58
C ARG A 205 -8.76 4.17 -10.57
N MET A 206 -8.80 4.61 -9.32
CA MET A 206 -9.59 4.01 -8.26
C MET A 206 -10.96 4.71 -8.24
N ILE A 207 -12.02 3.94 -8.43
CA ILE A 207 -13.39 4.41 -8.65
C ILE A 207 -14.30 3.77 -7.61
N GLU A 208 -15.10 4.59 -6.93
CA GLU A 208 -16.13 4.17 -5.99
C GLU A 208 -17.45 4.89 -6.30
N GLY A 209 -18.57 4.14 -6.35
CA GLY A 209 -19.88 4.74 -6.66
C GLY A 209 -19.93 5.49 -8.00
N GLY A 210 -19.07 5.13 -8.95
CA GLY A 210 -18.94 5.80 -10.24
C GLY A 210 -18.09 7.08 -10.23
N LYS A 211 -17.51 7.46 -9.08
CA LYS A 211 -16.62 8.62 -8.94
C LYS A 211 -15.17 8.18 -8.83
N GLU A 212 -14.28 8.85 -9.54
CA GLU A 212 -12.84 8.69 -9.35
C GLU A 212 -12.43 9.31 -8.00
N ILE A 213 -11.82 8.50 -7.14
CA ILE A 213 -11.38 8.92 -5.81
C ILE A 213 -9.85 9.08 -5.73
N LYS A 214 -9.10 8.33 -6.54
CA LYS A 214 -7.65 8.46 -6.70
C LYS A 214 -7.21 8.08 -8.10
N THR A 215 -6.11 8.67 -8.53
CA THR A 215 -5.47 8.35 -9.80
C THR A 215 -3.96 8.23 -9.66
N LEU A 216 -3.41 7.09 -10.04
CA LEU A 216 -1.98 6.90 -10.21
C LEU A 216 -1.62 7.04 -11.68
N VAL A 217 -0.72 7.96 -12.00
CA VAL A 217 -0.14 8.16 -13.33
C VAL A 217 1.27 7.61 -13.33
N VAL A 218 1.53 6.59 -14.15
CA VAL A 218 2.87 6.07 -14.42
C VAL A 218 3.44 6.84 -15.60
N GLN A 219 4.32 7.82 -15.31
CA GLN A 219 4.95 8.65 -16.34
C GLN A 219 6.14 7.93 -16.99
N SER A 220 6.82 7.08 -16.22
CA SER A 220 7.87 6.19 -16.68
C SER A 220 8.09 5.07 -15.66
N GLN A 221 8.98 4.11 -15.93
CA GLN A 221 9.39 3.09 -14.95
C GLN A 221 10.02 3.68 -13.67
N GLN A 222 10.37 4.96 -13.69
CA GLN A 222 11.04 5.67 -12.60
C GLN A 222 10.23 6.87 -12.08
N SER A 223 9.03 7.13 -12.59
CA SER A 223 8.25 8.32 -12.20
C SER A 223 6.78 8.01 -12.12
N PHE A 224 6.23 8.26 -10.94
CA PHE A 224 4.85 8.00 -10.58
C PHE A 224 4.24 9.26 -9.96
N ARG A 225 2.98 9.51 -10.25
CA ARG A 225 2.22 10.58 -9.59
C ARG A 225 0.89 10.04 -9.12
N LEU A 226 0.65 10.09 -7.81
CA LEU A 226 -0.63 9.80 -7.22
C LEU A 226 -1.37 11.11 -7.01
N ASN A 227 -2.58 11.23 -7.54
CA ASN A 227 -3.47 12.36 -7.33
C ASN A 227 -4.72 11.88 -6.60
N ASP A 228 -5.28 12.75 -5.77
CA ASP A 228 -6.57 12.54 -5.15
C ASP A 228 -7.69 13.34 -5.80
N ALA A 229 -8.92 13.06 -5.38
CA ALA A 229 -10.10 13.81 -5.81
C ALA A 229 -10.10 15.27 -5.32
N GLY A 230 -9.31 15.61 -4.29
CA GLY A 230 -9.13 16.97 -3.77
C GLY A 230 -8.13 17.81 -4.56
N GLY A 231 -7.40 17.21 -5.50
CA GLY A 231 -6.35 17.85 -6.28
C GLY A 231 -4.96 17.84 -5.61
N GLU A 232 -4.81 17.20 -4.46
CA GLU A 232 -3.50 16.97 -3.86
C GLU A 232 -2.77 15.87 -4.64
N SER A 233 -1.44 16.02 -4.77
CA SER A 233 -0.63 15.08 -5.51
C SER A 233 0.67 14.74 -4.80
N VAL A 234 1.01 13.45 -4.79
CA VAL A 234 2.31 12.93 -4.38
C VAL A 234 3.06 12.48 -5.62
N SER A 235 4.30 12.94 -5.78
CA SER A 235 5.20 12.47 -6.83
C SER A 235 6.23 11.52 -6.24
N ILE A 236 6.42 10.35 -6.85
CA ILE A 236 7.47 9.39 -6.50
C ILE A 236 8.41 9.28 -7.69
N ARG A 237 9.69 9.63 -7.52
CA ARG A 237 10.68 9.62 -8.58
C ARG A 237 11.91 8.83 -8.15
N ALA A 238 12.30 7.84 -8.96
CA ALA A 238 13.59 7.19 -8.83
C ALA A 238 14.67 8.00 -9.57
N ARG A 239 15.82 8.18 -8.92
CA ARG A 239 16.94 8.98 -9.42
C ARG A 239 18.25 8.18 -9.38
N GLY A 240 19.06 8.42 -10.41
CA GLY A 240 20.44 7.96 -10.46
C GLY A 240 20.59 6.45 -10.64
N ARG A 241 21.83 5.99 -10.54
CA ARG A 241 22.20 4.58 -10.79
C ARG A 241 21.57 3.60 -9.79
N PHE A 242 21.33 4.05 -8.57
CA PHE A 242 20.86 3.22 -7.46
C PHE A 242 19.34 3.26 -7.28
N ASN A 243 18.62 4.03 -8.11
CA ASN A 243 17.19 4.28 -7.95
C ASN A 243 16.85 4.80 -6.54
N ASP A 244 17.61 5.78 -6.05
CA ASP A 244 17.24 6.55 -4.86
C ASP A 244 15.86 7.17 -5.13
N LEU A 245 14.97 7.19 -4.14
CA LEU A 245 13.61 7.70 -4.31
C LEU A 245 13.52 9.12 -3.77
N ILE A 246 12.82 9.98 -4.50
CA ILE A 246 12.39 11.30 -4.04
C ILE A 246 10.88 11.28 -4.04
N LEU A 247 10.28 11.47 -2.86
CA LEU A 247 8.87 11.68 -2.71
C LEU A 247 8.64 13.17 -2.51
N THR A 248 7.77 13.77 -3.33
CA THR A 248 7.39 15.19 -3.20
C THR A 248 5.91 15.24 -2.84
N PHE A 249 5.59 15.86 -1.71
CA PHE A 249 4.24 15.97 -1.16
C PHE A 249 3.52 17.24 -1.63
N PRO A 250 2.18 17.35 -1.44
CA PRO A 250 1.38 18.48 -1.92
C PRO A 250 1.83 19.84 -1.38
N ASP A 251 2.43 19.87 -0.19
CA ASP A 251 2.95 21.08 0.45
C ASP A 251 4.39 21.44 0.03
N GLY A 252 4.99 20.62 -0.85
CA GLY A 252 6.36 20.78 -1.33
C GLY A 252 7.42 20.14 -0.45
N GLN A 253 7.05 19.49 0.66
CA GLN A 253 7.99 18.69 1.44
C GLN A 253 8.54 17.54 0.59
N GLU A 254 9.84 17.26 0.73
CA GLU A 254 10.48 16.14 0.06
C GLU A 254 11.03 15.14 1.08
N VAL A 255 10.76 13.86 0.84
CA VAL A 255 11.41 12.76 1.55
C VAL A 255 12.37 12.07 0.60
N PHE A 256 13.63 12.01 0.99
CA PHE A 256 14.68 11.34 0.24
C PHE A 256 14.90 9.93 0.79
N VAL A 257 14.71 8.92 -0.05
CA VAL A 257 15.01 7.51 0.26
C VAL A 257 16.29 7.10 -0.44
N LYS A 258 17.37 6.97 0.31
CA LYS A 258 18.60 6.38 -0.18
C LYS A 258 18.38 4.88 -0.39
N ASN A 259 18.50 4.42 -1.62
CA ASN A 259 18.19 3.04 -1.97
C ASN A 259 19.47 2.21 -2.13
N ARG A 260 19.69 1.32 -1.16
CA ARG A 260 20.72 0.28 -1.18
C ARG A 260 20.13 -1.12 -1.30
N TYR A 261 18.81 -1.22 -1.42
CA TYR A 261 18.14 -2.49 -1.57
C TYR A 261 18.45 -3.11 -2.93
N ARG A 262 18.85 -4.38 -2.90
CA ARG A 262 19.10 -5.18 -4.09
C ARG A 262 17.87 -6.03 -4.34
N LYS A 263 17.16 -5.73 -5.42
CA LYS A 263 16.03 -6.54 -5.87
C LYS A 263 16.50 -8.00 -6.06
N PRO A 264 15.73 -9.00 -5.61
CA PRO A 264 16.00 -10.38 -5.94
C PRO A 264 16.03 -10.51 -7.47
N LEU A 265 16.99 -11.29 -7.97
CA LEU A 265 16.99 -11.64 -9.38
C LEU A 265 15.79 -12.55 -9.64
N PRO A 266 15.08 -12.38 -10.77
CA PRO A 266 14.00 -13.27 -11.12
C PRO A 266 14.55 -14.71 -11.16
N VAL A 267 13.78 -15.64 -10.60
CA VAL A 267 14.15 -17.06 -10.62
C VAL A 267 14.28 -17.50 -12.07
N VAL A 268 15.51 -17.75 -12.53
CA VAL A 268 15.76 -18.32 -13.87
C VAL A 268 15.13 -19.71 -13.86
N LYS A 269 14.03 -19.89 -14.58
CA LYS A 269 13.45 -21.23 -14.79
C LYS A 269 14.48 -22.05 -15.56
N GLU A 270 14.89 -23.19 -15.02
CA GLU A 270 15.90 -24.07 -15.63
C GLU A 270 15.51 -24.61 -17.02
N GLU A 271 14.31 -24.32 -17.51
CA GLU A 271 13.83 -24.68 -18.85
C GLU A 271 14.59 -23.96 -19.98
N GLU A 272 15.33 -22.88 -19.71
CA GLU A 272 16.15 -22.17 -20.72
C GLU A 272 17.61 -22.68 -20.82
N LYS A 273 17.96 -23.78 -20.13
CA LYS A 273 19.29 -24.43 -20.24
C LYS A 273 19.30 -25.69 -21.09
N LYS A 274 18.56 -25.70 -22.21
CA LYS A 274 18.67 -26.76 -23.22
C LYS A 274 18.94 -26.20 -24.61
#